data_AF-A0A959S0Y0-F1
#
_entry.id   AF-A0A959S0Y0-F1
#
_cell.length_a   1.000
_cell.length_b   1.000
_cell.length_c   1.000
_cell.angle_alpha   90.00
_cell.angle_beta   90.00
_cell.angle_gamma   90.00
#
_symmetry.space_group_name_H-M   'P 1'
#
loop_
_entity.id
_entity.type
_entity.pdbx_description
1 polymer ?
#
loop_
_entity_poly.entity_id
_entity_poly.type
_entity_poly.pdbx_seq_one_letter_code
_entity_poly.pdbx_strand_id
1 'polypeptide(L)'
;MINISLKPNYKIGSIFKIFLLSSFLLILNSCGEKKTEEEHEEEKSETEVALTTAQFETVGIEMGSIEMKNLNTIIKANGYTTVPPQNRADVSTLIGGVVKDIFVLEGTYVAKGKTLATLQNLQVAEMQEDYNAAVANIEYLQLEYNRQKTLSEEDLNPRKVFQEVKAK
;
A
#
# COMPACT_ATOMS: atom_id res chain seq x y z
N MET A 1 4.67 -31.40 12.60
CA MET A 1 4.63 -31.51 14.07
C MET A 1 3.18 -31.41 14.51
N ILE A 2 2.83 -32.16 15.54
CA ILE A 2 1.53 -32.81 15.79
C ILE A 2 0.34 -31.85 16.02
N ASN A 3 -0.78 -32.21 15.42
CA ASN A 3 -2.14 -31.73 15.66
C ASN A 3 -2.72 -32.56 16.82
N ILE A 4 -3.31 -31.94 17.86
CA ILE A 4 -4.12 -32.66 18.86
C ILE A 4 -5.38 -31.85 19.20
N SER A 5 -6.50 -32.43 18.74
CA SER A 5 -7.86 -32.18 19.18
C SER A 5 -8.10 -32.92 20.50
N LEU A 6 -8.76 -32.29 21.47
CA LEU A 6 -9.20 -32.95 22.70
C LEU A 6 -10.71 -32.74 22.90
N LYS A 7 -11.41 -33.88 22.84
CA LYS A 7 -12.85 -34.12 22.91
C LYS A 7 -13.35 -34.01 24.37
N PRO A 8 -14.50 -33.38 24.66
CA PRO A 8 -15.05 -33.35 26.02
C PRO A 8 -15.73 -34.68 26.37
N ASN A 9 -15.39 -35.24 27.54
CA ASN A 9 -15.87 -36.53 28.03
C ASN A 9 -17.22 -36.38 28.76
N TYR A 10 -18.27 -37.01 28.22
CA TYR A 10 -19.67 -36.91 28.67
C TYR A 10 -20.04 -37.77 29.90
N LYS A 11 -19.10 -38.52 30.50
CA LYS A 11 -19.42 -39.50 31.58
C LYS A 11 -19.45 -38.95 33.01
N ILE A 12 -18.85 -37.78 33.30
CA ILE A 12 -18.87 -37.17 34.65
C ILE A 12 -20.22 -36.53 34.98
N GLY A 13 -20.94 -36.01 33.97
CA GLY A 13 -22.19 -35.29 34.18
C GLY A 13 -23.36 -36.17 34.63
N SER A 14 -23.35 -37.47 34.29
CA SER A 14 -24.46 -38.37 34.64
C SER A 14 -24.46 -38.76 36.12
N ILE A 15 -23.29 -38.87 36.74
CA ILE A 15 -23.14 -39.24 38.16
C ILE A 15 -23.46 -38.02 39.04
N PHE A 16 -23.07 -36.83 38.60
CA PHE A 16 -23.42 -35.57 39.27
C PHE A 16 -24.94 -35.34 39.30
N LYS A 17 -25.65 -35.67 38.22
CA LYS A 17 -27.13 -35.56 38.17
C LYS A 17 -27.85 -36.50 39.13
N ILE A 18 -27.34 -37.70 39.36
CA ILE A 18 -27.93 -38.68 40.29
C ILE A 18 -27.70 -38.24 41.75
N PHE A 19 -26.52 -37.70 42.07
CA PHE A 19 -26.24 -37.14 43.39
C PHE A 19 -27.11 -35.90 43.68
N LEU A 20 -27.32 -35.05 42.67
CA LEU A 20 -28.15 -33.86 42.76
C LEU A 20 -29.66 -34.19 42.91
N LEU A 21 -30.12 -35.29 42.30
CA LEU A 21 -31.51 -35.78 42.44
C LEU A 21 -31.77 -36.43 43.81
N SER A 22 -30.79 -37.13 44.38
CA SER A 22 -30.89 -37.72 45.73
C SER A 22 -30.87 -36.66 46.83
N SER A 23 -30.14 -35.55 46.64
CA SER A 23 -30.12 -34.43 47.59
C SER A 23 -31.43 -33.64 47.60
N PHE A 24 -32.17 -33.65 46.48
CA PHE A 24 -33.46 -32.95 46.38
C PHE A 24 -34.60 -33.69 47.11
N LEU A 25 -34.48 -35.00 47.30
CA LEU A 25 -35.51 -35.82 47.95
C LEU A 25 -35.51 -35.72 49.49
N LEU A 26 -34.45 -35.17 50.09
CA LEU A 26 -34.31 -35.02 51.54
C LEU A 26 -34.89 -33.69 52.08
N ILE A 27 -35.34 -32.77 51.22
CA ILE A 27 -35.75 -31.41 51.62
C ILE A 27 -37.28 -31.28 51.79
N LEU A 28 -38.06 -32.31 51.44
CA LEU A 28 -39.54 -32.26 51.47
C LEU A 28 -40.20 -32.66 52.81
N ASN A 29 -39.45 -32.81 53.91
CA ASN A 29 -40.02 -33.14 55.23
C ASN A 29 -39.56 -32.18 56.35
N SER A 30 -39.84 -30.88 56.22
CA SER A 30 -39.84 -29.97 57.37
C SER A 30 -40.80 -28.78 57.17
N CYS A 31 -41.89 -28.78 57.95
CA CYS A 31 -42.88 -27.70 58.17
C CYS A 31 -42.25 -26.31 58.41
N GLY A 32 -42.92 -25.15 58.29
CA GLY A 32 -44.34 -24.80 58.09
C GLY A 32 -44.57 -23.30 58.40
N GLU A 33 -45.76 -22.81 58.05
CA GLU A 33 -46.44 -21.56 58.49
C GLU A 33 -46.22 -20.22 57.72
N LYS A 34 -47.35 -19.49 57.57
CA LYS A 34 -47.62 -18.31 56.72
C LYS A 34 -47.18 -16.98 57.35
N LYS A 35 -46.75 -16.00 56.54
CA LYS A 35 -47.08 -14.56 56.70
C LYS A 35 -46.72 -13.71 55.47
N THR A 36 -47.49 -12.64 55.36
CA THR A 36 -47.75 -11.67 54.27
C THR A 36 -46.60 -10.72 53.93
N GLU A 37 -46.68 -10.19 52.71
CA GLU A 37 -45.97 -9.11 52.00
C GLU A 37 -45.29 -8.01 52.83
N GLU A 38 -44.12 -7.57 52.34
CA GLU A 38 -43.72 -6.16 52.39
C GLU A 38 -43.23 -5.74 50.99
N GLU A 39 -43.78 -4.60 50.56
CA GLU A 39 -43.64 -3.90 49.28
C GLU A 39 -42.35 -3.07 49.32
N HIS A 40 -41.46 -3.24 48.34
CA HIS A 40 -40.26 -2.41 48.18
C HIS A 40 -40.46 -1.48 46.98
N GLU A 41 -40.71 -0.20 47.25
CA GLU A 41 -40.66 0.85 46.22
C GLU A 41 -39.20 1.00 45.75
N GLU A 42 -38.95 0.72 44.46
CA GLU A 42 -37.70 1.09 43.78
C GLU A 42 -37.90 2.38 42.97
N GLU A 43 -36.93 3.29 43.08
CA GLU A 43 -36.86 4.58 42.41
C GLU A 43 -36.98 4.45 40.87
N LYS A 44 -37.89 5.24 40.27
CA LYS A 44 -38.02 5.34 38.80
C LYS A 44 -36.84 6.11 38.18
N SER A 45 -36.07 5.43 37.34
CA SER A 45 -35.15 6.04 36.37
C SER A 45 -35.95 6.75 35.26
N GLU A 46 -35.53 7.96 34.86
CA GLU A 46 -36.22 8.79 33.85
C GLU A 46 -36.23 8.19 32.43
N THR A 47 -35.42 7.15 32.16
CA THR A 47 -35.31 6.54 30.81
C THR A 47 -36.08 5.22 30.70
N GLU A 48 -36.62 4.69 31.79
CA GLU A 48 -37.33 3.41 31.81
C GLU A 48 -38.75 3.59 32.35
N VAL A 49 -39.74 3.16 31.56
CA VAL A 49 -41.14 3.22 31.95
C VAL A 49 -41.57 1.85 32.47
N ALA A 50 -41.67 1.72 33.79
CA ALA A 50 -42.29 0.56 34.42
C ALA A 50 -43.82 0.66 34.37
N LEU A 51 -44.49 -0.34 33.77
CA LEU A 51 -45.95 -0.46 33.69
C LEU A 51 -46.45 -1.65 34.50
N THR A 52 -47.61 -1.50 35.13
CA THR A 52 -48.30 -2.60 35.81
C THR A 52 -49.03 -3.49 34.80
N THR A 53 -49.28 -4.77 35.14
CA THR A 53 -49.92 -5.74 34.24
C THR A 53 -51.28 -5.28 33.72
N ALA A 54 -52.10 -4.65 34.58
CA ALA A 54 -53.39 -4.08 34.20
C ALA A 54 -53.26 -2.91 33.19
N GLN A 55 -52.21 -2.09 33.31
CA GLN A 55 -51.94 -0.99 32.38
C GLN A 55 -51.42 -1.50 31.03
N PHE A 56 -50.60 -2.56 31.03
CA PHE A 56 -50.09 -3.21 29.83
C PHE A 56 -51.23 -3.80 28.97
N GLU A 57 -52.20 -4.47 29.62
CA GLU A 57 -53.36 -5.07 28.95
C GLU A 57 -54.38 -4.01 28.47
N THR A 58 -54.61 -2.94 29.25
CA THR A 58 -55.55 -1.88 28.87
C THR A 58 -55.09 -1.09 27.64
N VAL A 59 -53.76 -0.92 27.48
CA VAL A 59 -53.17 -0.17 26.37
C VAL A 59 -52.89 -1.07 25.15
N GLY A 60 -53.01 -2.40 25.30
CA GLY A 60 -52.89 -3.35 24.19
C GLY A 60 -51.49 -3.39 23.59
N ILE A 61 -50.45 -3.38 24.43
CA ILE A 61 -49.06 -3.35 23.97
C ILE A 61 -48.66 -4.76 23.49
N GLU A 62 -48.33 -4.88 22.21
CA GLU A 62 -47.84 -6.12 21.61
C GLU A 62 -46.32 -6.08 21.45
N MET A 63 -45.64 -7.09 22.00
CA MET A 63 -44.19 -7.23 21.90
C MET A 63 -43.84 -8.17 20.74
N GLY A 64 -43.09 -7.65 19.76
CA GLY A 64 -42.54 -8.43 18.65
C GLY A 64 -41.10 -8.86 18.91
N SER A 65 -40.71 -10.06 18.44
CA SER A 65 -39.31 -10.47 18.40
C SER A 65 -38.56 -9.78 17.26
N ILE A 66 -37.26 -9.52 17.44
CA ILE A 66 -36.41 -8.98 16.37
C ILE A 66 -36.25 -10.05 15.28
N GLU A 67 -36.82 -9.79 14.10
CA GLU A 67 -36.70 -10.66 12.94
C GLU A 67 -35.67 -10.12 11.95
N MET A 68 -34.74 -10.99 11.53
CA MET A 68 -33.82 -10.68 10.44
C MET A 68 -34.57 -10.74 9.10
N LYS A 69 -34.77 -9.58 8.46
CA LYS A 69 -35.40 -9.48 7.15
C LYS A 69 -34.36 -9.12 6.08
N ASN A 70 -34.51 -9.70 4.89
CA ASN A 70 -33.67 -9.34 3.75
C ASN A 70 -33.93 -7.90 3.34
N LEU A 71 -32.87 -7.08 3.30
CA LEU A 71 -32.94 -5.70 2.83
C LEU A 71 -32.96 -5.70 1.29
N ASN A 72 -34.02 -5.14 0.69
CA ASN A 72 -34.13 -4.99 -0.77
C ASN A 72 -33.29 -3.83 -1.34
N THR A 73 -32.64 -3.04 -0.49
CA THR A 73 -31.89 -1.86 -0.92
C THR A 73 -30.48 -2.26 -1.35
N ILE A 74 -30.26 -2.35 -2.66
CA ILE A 74 -28.92 -2.56 -3.23
C ILE A 74 -28.14 -1.25 -3.16
N ILE A 75 -27.12 -1.18 -2.32
CA ILE A 75 -26.17 -0.06 -2.30
C ILE A 75 -25.15 -0.29 -3.42
N LYS A 76 -25.26 0.48 -4.50
CA LYS A 76 -24.28 0.45 -5.61
C LYS A 76 -23.06 1.29 -5.25
N ALA A 77 -21.96 0.62 -4.90
CA ALA A 77 -20.65 1.25 -4.74
C ALA A 77 -19.86 1.13 -6.04
N ASN A 78 -19.64 2.25 -6.73
CA ASN A 78 -18.71 2.32 -7.85
C ASN A 78 -17.33 2.73 -7.32
N GLY A 79 -16.27 2.14 -7.87
CA GLY A 79 -14.88 2.51 -7.58
C GLY A 79 -14.03 2.39 -8.83
N TYR A 80 -12.95 3.16 -8.89
CA TYR A 80 -11.93 3.02 -9.91
C TYR A 80 -10.66 2.43 -9.29
N THR A 81 -9.97 1.57 -10.04
CA THR A 81 -8.65 1.10 -9.64
C THR A 81 -7.63 2.07 -10.20
N THR A 82 -6.88 2.72 -9.33
CA THR A 82 -5.75 3.57 -9.72
C THR A 82 -4.45 2.93 -9.25
N VAL A 83 -3.39 3.13 -10.01
CA VAL A 83 -2.04 2.75 -9.60
C VAL A 83 -1.61 3.74 -8.51
N PRO A 84 -1.13 3.30 -7.34
CA PRO A 84 -0.58 4.20 -6.35
C PRO A 84 0.50 5.07 -6.99
N PRO A 85 0.62 6.37 -6.61
CA PRO A 85 1.58 7.29 -7.24
C PRO A 85 3.04 6.80 -7.12
N GLN A 86 3.35 5.99 -6.10
CA GLN A 86 4.67 5.36 -5.91
C GLN A 86 5.06 4.39 -7.04
N ASN A 87 4.09 3.85 -7.79
CA ASN A 87 4.29 2.86 -8.85
C ASN A 87 4.00 3.43 -10.26
N ARG A 88 3.89 4.76 -10.40
CA ARG A 88 3.69 5.46 -11.67
C ARG A 88 4.92 6.31 -11.97
N ALA A 89 5.45 6.21 -13.19
CA ALA A 89 6.56 7.04 -13.67
C ALA A 89 6.22 7.58 -15.05
N ASP A 90 6.39 8.89 -15.24
CA ASP A 90 6.31 9.53 -16.54
C ASP A 90 7.74 9.67 -17.09
N VAL A 91 7.95 9.23 -18.33
CA VAL A 91 9.26 9.27 -18.98
C VAL A 91 9.26 10.43 -19.98
N SER A 92 10.15 11.39 -19.76
CA SER A 92 10.40 12.51 -20.68
C SER A 92 11.89 12.62 -20.96
N THR A 93 12.25 13.24 -22.09
CA THR A 93 13.64 13.44 -22.47
C THR A 93 14.11 14.84 -22.11
N LEU A 94 15.36 14.95 -21.67
CA LEU A 94 15.95 16.24 -21.27
C LEU A 94 16.20 17.15 -22.49
N ILE A 95 16.57 16.53 -23.61
CA ILE A 95 16.82 17.19 -24.88
C ILE A 95 15.67 16.80 -25.82
N GLY A 96 15.13 17.78 -26.54
CA GLY A 96 14.16 17.53 -27.60
C GLY A 96 14.77 16.72 -28.74
N GLY A 97 13.97 16.20 -29.65
CA GLY A 97 14.46 15.41 -30.78
C GLY A 97 13.32 14.77 -31.54
N VAL A 98 13.66 14.08 -32.62
CA VAL A 98 12.72 13.29 -33.41
C VAL A 98 12.77 11.84 -32.91
N VAL A 99 11.62 11.21 -32.73
CA VAL A 99 11.53 9.79 -32.39
C VAL A 99 12.02 8.97 -33.59
N LYS A 100 13.05 8.16 -33.39
CA LYS A 100 13.61 7.29 -34.43
C LYS A 100 12.94 5.92 -34.39
N ASP A 101 13.02 5.24 -33.25
CA ASP A 101 12.44 3.91 -33.07
C ASP A 101 11.63 3.84 -31.78
N ILE A 102 10.57 3.04 -31.79
CA ILE A 102 9.75 2.72 -30.62
C ILE A 102 9.78 1.20 -30.44
N PHE A 103 10.18 0.73 -29.26
CA PHE A 103 10.41 -0.70 -28.98
C PHE A 103 9.26 -1.36 -28.20
N VAL A 104 8.25 -0.59 -27.81
CA VAL A 104 7.17 -1.04 -26.92
C VAL A 104 5.82 -0.59 -27.44
N LEU A 105 4.81 -1.41 -27.20
CA LEU A 105 3.41 -1.11 -27.47
C LEU A 105 2.64 -0.94 -26.15
N GLU A 106 1.49 -0.29 -26.20
CA GLU A 106 0.60 -0.18 -25.05
C GLU A 106 0.24 -1.56 -24.48
N GLY A 107 0.24 -1.69 -23.16
CA GLY A 107 0.02 -2.97 -22.46
C GLY A 107 1.23 -3.91 -22.43
N THR A 108 2.35 -3.55 -23.06
CA THR A 108 3.58 -4.37 -23.00
C THR A 108 4.24 -4.27 -21.62
N TYR A 109 4.63 -5.41 -21.04
CA TYR A 109 5.41 -5.44 -19.80
C TYR A 109 6.84 -4.91 -20.04
N VAL A 110 7.29 -4.01 -19.16
CA VAL A 110 8.62 -3.39 -19.21
C VAL A 110 9.31 -3.50 -17.86
N ALA A 111 10.61 -3.82 -17.87
CA ALA A 111 11.44 -3.87 -16.67
C ALA A 111 12.28 -2.59 -16.55
N LYS A 112 12.74 -2.29 -15.33
CA LYS A 112 13.64 -1.15 -15.08
C LYS A 112 14.90 -1.26 -15.96
N GLY A 113 15.21 -0.18 -16.67
CA GLY A 113 16.37 -0.11 -17.57
C GLY A 113 16.12 -0.59 -19.00
N LYS A 114 14.92 -1.06 -19.33
CA LYS A 114 14.55 -1.39 -20.72
C LYS A 114 14.39 -0.10 -21.54
N THR A 115 15.06 -0.04 -22.69
CA THR A 115 14.89 1.04 -23.67
C THR A 115 13.47 1.01 -24.25
N LEU A 116 12.76 2.14 -24.17
CA LEU A 116 11.39 2.27 -24.67
C LEU A 116 11.36 2.85 -26.08
N ALA A 117 12.16 3.87 -26.33
CA ALA A 117 12.30 4.53 -27.62
C ALA A 117 13.72 5.12 -27.77
N THR A 118 14.15 5.31 -29.01
CA THR A 118 15.37 6.05 -29.37
C THR A 118 14.98 7.39 -29.95
N LEU A 119 15.65 8.45 -29.50
CA LEU A 119 15.51 9.78 -30.07
C LEU A 119 16.76 10.13 -30.87
N GLN A 120 16.57 10.91 -31.93
CA GLN A 120 17.64 11.52 -32.69
C GLN A 120 17.52 13.04 -32.59
N ASN A 121 18.61 13.70 -32.21
CA ASN A 121 18.71 15.15 -32.11
C ASN A 121 19.94 15.62 -32.93
N LEU A 122 19.73 16.63 -33.77
CA LEU A 122 20.80 17.17 -34.64
C LEU A 122 21.86 17.97 -33.86
N GLN A 123 21.46 18.73 -32.84
CA GLN A 123 22.38 19.52 -32.01
C GLN A 123 23.40 18.64 -31.28
N VAL A 124 23.00 17.45 -30.82
CA VAL A 124 23.94 16.49 -30.20
C VAL A 124 24.94 15.97 -31.22
N ALA A 125 24.52 15.78 -32.47
CA ALA A 125 25.43 15.35 -33.54
C ALA A 125 26.44 16.46 -33.89
N GLU A 126 25.98 17.71 -34.01
CA GLU A 126 26.86 18.88 -34.23
C GLU A 126 27.87 19.05 -33.10
N MET A 127 27.43 18.97 -31.83
CA MET A 127 28.35 19.04 -30.68
C MET A 127 29.41 17.93 -30.70
N GLN A 128 29.06 16.72 -31.16
CA GLN A 128 30.00 15.62 -31.27
C GLN A 128 31.01 15.85 -32.41
N GLU A 129 30.56 16.40 -33.53
CA GLU A 129 31.45 16.79 -34.64
C GLU A 129 32.43 17.87 -34.20
N ASP A 130 31.95 18.93 -33.56
CA ASP A 130 32.78 20.00 -33.02
C ASP A 130 33.80 19.48 -32.00
N TYR A 131 33.38 18.58 -31.10
CA TYR A 131 34.27 17.92 -30.16
C TYR A 131 35.37 17.12 -30.88
N ASN A 132 35.00 16.32 -31.88
CA ASN A 132 35.96 15.51 -32.63
C ASN A 132 36.95 16.40 -33.42
N ALA A 133 36.46 17.48 -34.02
CA ALA A 133 37.30 18.45 -34.72
C ALA A 133 38.27 19.16 -33.78
N ALA A 134 37.82 19.55 -32.58
CA ALA A 134 38.67 20.15 -31.56
C ALA A 134 39.76 19.18 -31.07
N VAL A 135 39.42 17.91 -30.84
CA VAL A 135 40.40 16.87 -30.46
C VAL A 135 41.44 16.67 -31.54
N ALA A 136 41.03 16.56 -32.80
CA ALA A 136 41.96 16.43 -33.93
C ALA A 136 42.87 17.65 -34.08
N ASN A 137 42.35 18.86 -33.86
CA ASN A 137 43.14 20.08 -33.89
C ASN A 137 44.16 20.14 -32.73
N ILE A 138 43.79 19.68 -31.53
CA ILE A 138 44.72 19.57 -30.40
C ILE A 138 45.88 18.63 -30.74
N GLU A 139 45.59 17.46 -31.31
CA GLU A 139 46.63 16.49 -31.70
C GLU A 139 47.58 17.09 -32.76
N TYR A 140 47.02 17.74 -33.78
CA TYR A 140 47.80 18.43 -34.80
C TYR A 140 48.70 19.53 -34.21
N LEU A 141 48.16 20.38 -33.33
CA LEU A 141 48.91 21.45 -32.68
C LEU A 141 50.01 20.91 -31.76
N GLN A 142 49.77 19.79 -31.07
CA GLN A 142 50.80 19.13 -30.25
C GLN A 142 51.94 18.58 -31.11
N LEU A 143 51.62 17.93 -32.23
CA LEU A 143 52.63 17.43 -33.17
C LEU A 143 53.45 18.58 -33.76
N GLU A 144 52.79 19.65 -34.19
CA GLU A 144 53.47 20.83 -34.72
C GLU A 144 54.32 21.52 -33.65
N TYR A 145 53.83 21.64 -32.42
CA TYR A 145 54.60 22.15 -31.29
C TYR A 145 55.87 21.32 -31.06
N ASN A 146 55.75 19.99 -31.00
CA ASN A 146 56.89 19.10 -30.79
C ASN A 146 57.90 19.17 -31.94
N ARG A 147 57.42 19.25 -33.18
CA ARG A 147 58.24 19.42 -34.38
C ARG A 147 59.03 20.74 -34.31
N GLN A 148 58.34 21.84 -34.01
CA GLN A 148 58.96 23.16 -33.93
C GLN A 148 59.92 23.30 -32.75
N LYS A 149 59.62 22.63 -31.63
CA LYS A 149 60.52 22.53 -30.49
C LYS A 149 61.84 21.87 -30.90
N THR A 150 61.77 20.71 -31.55
CA THR A 150 62.96 19.96 -32.01
C THR A 150 63.79 20.79 -33.00
N LEU A 151 63.14 21.39 -34.01
CA LEU A 151 63.82 22.24 -35.00
C LEU A 151 64.45 23.50 -34.38
N SER A 152 63.84 24.07 -33.34
CA SER A 152 64.40 25.24 -32.64
C SER A 152 65.54 24.86 -31.68
N GLU A 153 65.55 23.64 -31.14
CA GLU A 153 66.65 23.12 -30.32
C GLU A 153 67.89 22.81 -31.16
N GLU A 154 67.69 22.42 -32.42
CA GLU A 154 68.74 22.21 -33.43
C GLU A 154 69.18 23.51 -34.14
N ASP A 155 68.70 24.68 -33.71
CA ASP A 155 68.91 26.00 -34.34
C ASP A 155 68.57 26.06 -35.85
N LEU A 156 67.70 25.16 -36.34
CA LEU A 156 67.28 25.09 -37.74
C LEU A 156 66.15 26.07 -38.07
N ASN A 157 65.39 26.54 -37.07
CA ASN A 157 64.26 27.44 -37.28
C ASN A 157 64.29 28.66 -36.33
N PRO A 158 63.86 29.87 -36.77
CA PRO A 158 63.87 31.05 -35.91
C PRO A 158 62.98 30.88 -34.67
N ARG A 159 63.50 31.26 -33.49
CA ARG A 159 62.78 31.15 -32.20
C ARG A 159 61.43 31.87 -32.18
N LYS A 160 61.25 32.91 -33.00
CA LYS A 160 59.97 33.60 -33.18
C LYS A 160 58.86 32.64 -33.63
N VAL A 161 59.15 31.73 -34.56
CA VAL A 161 58.19 30.76 -35.10
C VAL A 161 57.75 29.78 -34.01
N PHE A 162 58.70 29.31 -33.20
CA PHE A 162 58.38 28.47 -32.05
C PHE A 162 57.50 29.19 -31.01
N GLN A 163 57.78 30.47 -30.73
CA GLN A 163 56.97 31.28 -29.82
C GLN A 163 55.53 31.48 -30.32
N GLU A 164 55.34 31.67 -31.64
CA GLU A 164 54.02 31.77 -32.25
C GLU A 164 53.21 30.47 -32.11
N VAL A 165 53.84 29.30 -32.31
CA VAL A 165 53.18 28.00 -32.15
C VAL A 165 52.87 27.69 -30.68
N LYS A 166 53.76 28.08 -29.75
CA LYS A 166 53.55 27.90 -28.30
C LYS A 166 52.40 28.74 -27.73
N ALA A 167 52.04 29.84 -28.40
CA ALA A 167 51.00 30.77 -27.94
C ALA A 167 49.60 30.41 -28.49
N LYS A 168 49.51 29.48 -29.44
CA LYS A 168 48.26 28.90 -29.93
C LYS A 168 47.81 27.77 -29.02
#